data_AF-X1CHK0-F1
#
_entry.id   AF-X1CHK0-F1
#
_cell.length_a   1.000
_cell.length_b   1.000
_cell.length_c   1.000
_cell.angle_alpha   90.00
_cell.angle_beta   90.00
_cell.angle_gamma   90.00
#
_symmetry.space_group_name_H-M   'P 1'
#
loop_
_entity.id
_entity.type
_entity.pdbx_description
1 polymer ?
#
loop_
_entity_poly.entity_id
_entity_poly.type
_entity_poly.pdbx_seq_one_letter_code
_entity_poly.pdbx_strand_id
1 'polypeptide(L)'
;DKFGLYDPLVKARLLVHTDIGNEADDQQSVVRLLTYANEIDIEGLVTCTSMWQRNTLRRDLIEEIIEAYRGEPRNNLMKHTGDYYPTRDELFAILKDGSKEYGMEGVGLGKGTEGSEWTIKVIDKDDP
;
A
#
# COMPACT_ATOMS: atom_id res chain seq x y z
N ASP A 1 -17.74 18.60 -20.53
CA ASP A 1 -18.30 17.32 -20.03
C ASP A 1 -17.34 16.17 -20.39
N LYS A 2 -16.14 16.20 -19.83
CA LYS A 2 -15.13 15.14 -20.06
C LYS A 2 -15.24 14.12 -18.94
N PHE A 3 -16.08 13.10 -19.12
CA PHE A 3 -15.79 11.83 -18.45
C PHE A 3 -14.42 11.40 -18.97
N GLY A 4 -13.41 11.44 -18.08
CA GLY A 4 -12.00 11.24 -18.40
C GLY A 4 -11.81 9.97 -19.20
N LEU A 5 -11.41 10.12 -20.46
CA LEU A 5 -10.98 9.00 -21.28
C LEU A 5 -9.74 8.40 -20.62
N TYR A 6 -9.78 7.10 -20.37
CA TYR A 6 -8.63 6.32 -19.91
C TYR A 6 -7.45 6.56 -20.85
N ASP A 7 -6.39 7.21 -20.34
CA ASP A 7 -5.11 7.27 -21.01
C ASP A 7 -4.31 6.03 -20.59
N PRO A 8 -4.08 5.06 -21.50
CA PRO A 8 -3.34 3.85 -21.17
C PRO A 8 -1.88 4.11 -20.77
N LEU A 9 -1.37 5.34 -20.94
CA LEU A 9 -0.03 5.73 -20.53
C LEU A 9 0.04 6.25 -19.09
N VAL A 10 -1.10 6.58 -18.47
CA VAL A 10 -1.16 7.08 -17.07
C VAL A 10 -1.52 5.92 -16.15
N LYS A 11 -0.60 5.58 -15.24
CA LYS A 11 -0.83 4.53 -14.26
C LYS A 11 -1.85 4.98 -13.22
N ALA A 12 -2.67 4.04 -12.76
CA ALA A 12 -3.57 4.32 -11.66
C ALA A 12 -2.78 4.48 -10.36
N ARG A 13 -3.07 5.54 -9.61
CA ARG A 13 -2.55 5.78 -8.26
C ARG A 13 -3.31 4.90 -7.26
N LEU A 14 -2.59 4.17 -6.41
CA LEU A 14 -3.18 3.25 -5.44
C LEU A 14 -2.61 3.47 -4.05
N LEU A 15 -3.47 3.64 -3.06
CA LEU A 15 -3.14 3.56 -1.64
C LEU A 15 -4.02 2.48 -1.01
N VAL A 16 -3.39 1.52 -0.33
CA VAL A 16 -4.07 0.36 0.28
C VAL A 16 -4.14 0.52 1.79
N HIS A 17 -5.31 0.31 2.37
CA HIS A 17 -5.49 0.03 3.80
C HIS A 17 -5.82 -1.44 3.97
N THR A 18 -5.13 -2.14 4.86
CA THR A 18 -5.29 -3.59 5.07
C THR A 18 -5.15 -3.97 6.53
N ASP A 19 -6.02 -4.85 7.01
CA ASP A 19 -5.94 -5.51 8.32
C ASP A 19 -5.16 -6.83 8.26
N ILE A 20 -4.15 -6.86 7.39
CA ILE A 20 -3.25 -8.00 7.15
C ILE A 20 -2.94 -8.82 8.41
N GLY A 21 -2.94 -10.13 8.25
CA GLY A 21 -2.71 -11.07 9.34
C GLY A 21 -3.99 -11.53 10.05
N ASN A 22 -5.14 -10.91 9.75
CA ASN A 22 -6.44 -11.46 10.11
C ASN A 22 -6.76 -12.72 9.30
N GLU A 23 -6.65 -12.63 7.98
CA GLU A 23 -6.79 -13.72 7.02
C GLU A 23 -5.58 -13.78 6.07
N ALA A 24 -5.40 -14.93 5.40
CA ALA A 24 -4.24 -15.14 4.53
C ALA A 24 -4.34 -14.38 3.19
N ASP A 25 -5.53 -13.95 2.80
CA ASP A 25 -5.82 -13.30 1.52
C ASP A 25 -5.23 -11.88 1.42
N ASP A 26 -5.14 -11.12 2.51
CA ASP A 26 -4.42 -9.84 2.53
C ASP A 26 -2.95 -10.01 2.17
N GLN A 27 -2.26 -11.00 2.77
CA GLN A 27 -0.86 -11.30 2.45
C GLN A 27 -0.70 -11.70 0.99
N GLN A 28 -1.60 -12.56 0.48
CA GLN A 28 -1.61 -12.98 -0.92
C GLN A 28 -1.88 -11.80 -1.87
N SER A 29 -2.76 -10.89 -1.48
CA SER A 29 -3.09 -9.69 -2.24
C SER A 29 -1.93 -8.72 -2.32
N VAL A 30 -1.18 -8.51 -1.22
CA VAL A 30 0.06 -7.70 -1.24
C VAL A 30 1.12 -8.34 -2.13
N VAL A 31 1.34 -9.66 -2.02
CA VAL A 31 2.28 -10.38 -2.92
C VAL A 31 1.90 -10.19 -4.37
N ARG A 32 0.61 -10.36 -4.71
CA ARG A 32 0.12 -10.16 -6.07
C ARG A 32 0.26 -8.70 -6.51
N LEU A 33 -0.05 -7.73 -5.65
CA LEU A 33 0.10 -6.31 -5.98
C LEU A 33 1.54 -5.99 -6.39
N LEU A 34 2.55 -6.50 -5.67
CA LEU A 34 3.95 -6.24 -5.99
C LEU A 34 4.39 -6.84 -7.34
N THR A 35 3.72 -7.88 -7.86
CA THR A 35 3.99 -8.38 -9.21
C THR A 35 3.45 -7.47 -10.32
N TYR A 36 2.52 -6.57 -9.99
CA TYR A 36 1.94 -5.57 -10.89
C TYR A 36 2.44 -4.14 -10.61
N ALA A 37 3.45 -3.97 -9.76
CA ALA A 37 3.93 -2.65 -9.36
C ALA A 37 4.62 -1.85 -10.48
N ASN A 38 4.82 -2.44 -11.67
CA ASN A 38 5.19 -1.71 -12.86
C ASN A 38 3.99 -1.01 -13.54
N GLU A 39 2.77 -1.48 -13.34
CA GLU A 39 1.54 -0.97 -13.97
C GLU A 39 0.73 -0.02 -13.07
N ILE A 40 1.05 0.00 -11.77
CA ILE A 40 0.30 0.72 -10.73
C ILE A 40 1.28 1.58 -9.93
N ASP A 41 0.95 2.85 -9.75
CA ASP A 41 1.70 3.73 -8.87
C ASP A 41 1.20 3.54 -7.43
N ILE A 42 1.88 2.66 -6.71
CA ILE A 42 1.58 2.37 -5.30
C ILE A 42 2.11 3.54 -4.46
N GLU A 43 1.20 4.34 -3.93
CA GLU A 43 1.51 5.52 -3.13
C GLU A 43 1.43 5.30 -1.63
N GLY A 44 0.87 4.17 -1.18
CA GLY A 44 0.87 3.82 0.24
C GLY A 44 0.41 2.40 0.52
N LEU A 45 1.03 1.80 1.52
CA LEU A 45 0.62 0.56 2.16
C LEU A 45 0.37 0.88 3.64
N VAL A 46 -0.88 0.89 4.07
CA VAL A 46 -1.28 1.30 5.41
C VAL A 46 -1.85 0.11 6.16
N THR A 47 -1.26 -0.25 7.29
CA THR A 47 -1.86 -1.25 8.17
C THR A 47 -3.04 -0.64 8.93
N CYS A 48 -4.14 -1.35 9.07
CA CYS A 48 -5.28 -0.89 9.85
C CYS A 48 -5.92 -2.03 10.66
N THR A 49 -6.95 -1.70 11.43
CA THR A 49 -7.77 -2.66 12.15
C THR A 49 -9.07 -2.93 11.41
N SER A 50 -9.72 -4.04 11.75
CA SER A 50 -11.03 -4.42 11.22
C SER A 50 -11.91 -5.02 12.32
N MET A 51 -13.11 -5.45 11.95
CA MET A 51 -14.03 -6.11 12.89
C MET A 51 -13.48 -7.45 13.38
N TRP A 52 -12.60 -8.08 12.61
CA TRP A 52 -11.98 -9.36 12.90
C TRP A 52 -10.57 -9.21 13.51
N GLN A 53 -9.89 -8.08 13.27
CA GLN A 53 -8.62 -7.71 13.92
C GLN A 53 -8.69 -6.29 14.51
N ARG A 54 -9.26 -6.18 15.72
CA ARG A 54 -9.74 -4.89 16.27
C ARG A 54 -8.68 -4.01 16.93
N ASN A 55 -7.54 -4.57 17.32
CA ASN A 55 -6.58 -3.93 18.23
C ASN A 55 -5.11 -4.24 17.92
N THR A 56 -4.83 -4.82 16.76
CA THR A 56 -3.49 -5.25 16.36
C THR A 56 -3.21 -4.75 14.95
N LEU A 57 -1.98 -4.29 14.74
CA LEU A 57 -1.44 -3.99 13.42
C LEU A 57 -0.31 -4.99 13.15
N ARG A 58 -0.24 -5.51 11.93
CA ARG A 58 0.75 -6.52 11.52
C ARG A 58 1.65 -6.00 10.41
N ARG A 59 2.27 -4.84 10.66
CA ARG A 59 3.26 -4.21 9.78
C ARG A 59 4.38 -5.18 9.41
N ASP A 60 4.80 -6.00 10.37
CA ASP A 60 5.81 -7.05 10.22
C ASP A 60 5.55 -7.96 9.02
N LEU A 61 4.28 -8.26 8.72
CA LEU A 61 3.92 -9.12 7.59
C LEU A 61 4.15 -8.44 6.24
N ILE A 62 3.88 -7.13 6.12
CA ILE A 62 4.18 -6.39 4.89
C ILE A 62 5.70 -6.23 4.76
N GLU A 63 6.40 -5.95 5.85
CA GLU A 63 7.87 -5.87 5.87
C GLU A 63 8.50 -7.19 5.40
N GLU A 64 8.03 -8.34 5.88
CA GLU A 64 8.48 -9.66 5.43
C GLU A 64 8.27 -9.84 3.92
N ILE A 65 7.10 -9.47 3.40
CA ILE A 65 6.80 -9.56 1.96
C ILE A 65 7.71 -8.64 1.14
N ILE A 66 7.93 -7.39 1.57
CA ILE A 66 8.84 -6.45 0.90
C ILE A 66 10.27 -6.98 0.92
N GLU A 67 10.71 -7.53 2.06
CA GLU A 67 12.03 -8.12 2.20
C GLU A 67 12.20 -9.32 1.27
N ALA A 68 11.21 -10.21 1.15
CA ALA A 68 11.25 -11.31 0.20
C ALA A 68 11.26 -10.83 -1.26
N TYR A 69 10.45 -9.82 -1.57
CA TYR A 69 10.32 -9.24 -2.91
C TYR A 69 11.62 -8.64 -3.45
N ARG A 70 12.41 -7.96 -2.60
CA ARG A 70 13.60 -7.20 -3.01
C ARG A 70 14.66 -8.01 -3.78
N GLY A 71 14.69 -9.33 -3.57
CA GLY A 71 15.73 -10.22 -4.07
C GLY A 71 15.45 -10.73 -5.48
N GLU A 72 15.54 -12.05 -5.65
CA GLU A 72 15.30 -12.71 -6.94
C GLU A 72 13.94 -12.40 -7.57
N PRO A 73 12.81 -12.27 -6.83
CA PRO A 73 11.51 -11.98 -7.44
C PRO A 73 11.53 -10.67 -8.26
N ARG A 74 11.91 -9.54 -7.65
CA ARG A 74 12.00 -8.25 -8.35
C ARG A 74 12.99 -8.30 -9.52
N ASN A 75 14.16 -8.92 -9.32
CA ASN A 75 15.18 -9.04 -10.37
C ASN A 75 14.68 -9.84 -11.58
N ASN A 76 13.84 -10.85 -11.36
CA ASN A 76 13.26 -11.64 -12.45
C ASN A 76 12.12 -10.88 -13.13
N LEU A 77 11.25 -10.19 -12.39
CA LEU A 77 10.19 -9.36 -12.95
C LEU A 77 10.74 -8.28 -13.91
N MET A 78 11.83 -7.61 -13.51
CA MET A 78 12.49 -6.60 -14.36
C MET A 78 12.99 -7.17 -15.70
N LYS A 79 13.29 -8.47 -15.80
CA LYS A 79 13.70 -9.10 -17.08
C LYS A 79 12.54 -9.28 -18.06
N HIS A 80 11.30 -9.35 -17.57
CA HIS A 80 10.13 -9.61 -18.41
C HIS A 80 9.63 -8.35 -19.11
N THR A 81 9.63 -7.22 -18.41
CA THR A 81 9.07 -5.97 -18.93
C THR A 81 10.16 -5.01 -19.39
N GLY A 82 11.34 -5.04 -18.77
CA GLY A 82 12.35 -3.99 -18.90
C GLY A 82 11.96 -2.69 -18.18
N ASP A 83 10.80 -2.66 -17.54
CA ASP A 83 10.25 -1.49 -16.86
C ASP A 83 10.66 -1.43 -15.39
N TYR A 84 10.41 -0.26 -14.81
CA TYR A 84 10.63 -0.01 -13.40
C TYR A 84 9.68 -0.83 -12.52
N TYR A 85 10.26 -1.39 -11.46
CA TYR A 85 9.57 -1.96 -10.31
C TYR A 85 10.14 -1.29 -9.05
N PRO A 86 9.31 -0.96 -8.04
CA PRO A 86 9.77 -0.24 -6.86
C PRO A 86 10.82 -1.05 -6.09
N THR A 87 11.80 -0.37 -5.52
CA THR A 87 12.81 -0.96 -4.66
C THR A 87 12.25 -1.24 -3.27
N ARG A 88 12.99 -2.02 -2.48
CA ARG A 88 12.72 -2.19 -1.05
C ARG A 88 12.51 -0.83 -0.37
N ASP A 89 13.49 0.07 -0.49
CA ASP A 89 13.50 1.31 0.28
C ASP A 89 12.36 2.25 -0.11
N GLU A 90 11.96 2.26 -1.39
CA GLU A 90 10.78 2.98 -1.86
C GLU A 90 9.49 2.40 -1.26
N LEU A 91 9.34 1.06 -1.22
CA LEU A 91 8.19 0.42 -0.58
C LEU A 91 8.14 0.66 0.94
N PHE A 92 9.29 0.63 1.62
CA PHE A 92 9.37 0.96 3.05
C PHE A 92 9.04 2.43 3.32
N ALA A 93 9.40 3.34 2.42
CA ALA A 93 9.11 4.77 2.57
C ALA A 93 7.60 5.07 2.58
N ILE A 94 6.81 4.26 1.87
CA ILE A 94 5.35 4.39 1.74
C ILE A 94 4.56 3.43 2.64
N LEU A 95 5.25 2.59 3.43
CA LEU A 95 4.64 1.74 4.45
C LEU A 95 4.35 2.57 5.71
N LYS A 96 3.08 2.57 6.13
CA LYS A 96 2.56 3.38 7.23
C LYS A 96 1.69 2.56 8.17
N ASP A 97 1.59 3.00 9.41
CA ASP A 97 0.64 2.45 10.36
C ASP A 97 -0.58 3.38 10.55
N GLY A 98 -1.77 2.80 10.43
CA GLY A 98 -3.04 3.45 10.74
C GLY A 98 -3.41 3.34 12.22
N SER A 99 -4.72 3.39 12.50
CA SER A 99 -5.24 3.33 13.86
C SER A 99 -5.21 1.91 14.43
N LYS A 100 -4.71 1.79 15.67
CA LYS A 100 -4.84 0.57 16.50
C LYS A 100 -6.22 0.44 17.14
N GLU A 101 -7.04 1.47 17.10
CA GLU A 101 -8.42 1.45 17.60
C GLU A 101 -9.39 1.12 16.47
N TYR A 102 -10.40 0.30 16.76
CA TYR A 102 -11.36 -0.19 15.77
C TYR A 102 -12.44 0.84 15.40
N GLY A 103 -12.65 1.02 14.09
CA GLY A 103 -13.78 1.78 13.56
C GLY A 103 -13.77 3.24 14.02
N MET A 104 -14.93 3.76 14.38
CA MET A 104 -15.08 5.16 14.80
C MET A 104 -14.43 5.47 16.15
N GLU A 105 -14.04 4.45 16.94
CA GLU A 105 -13.22 4.69 18.12
C GLU A 105 -11.90 5.32 17.69
N GLY A 106 -11.24 4.83 16.63
CA GLY A 106 -9.99 5.39 16.11
C GLY A 106 -10.09 6.73 15.38
N VAL A 107 -11.26 7.37 15.36
CA VAL A 107 -11.50 8.61 14.59
C VAL A 107 -11.88 9.74 15.52
N GLY A 108 -11.22 10.90 15.39
CA GLY A 108 -11.57 12.10 16.12
C GLY A 108 -10.39 13.03 16.38
N LEU A 109 -10.64 14.11 17.13
CA LEU A 109 -9.62 15.07 17.51
C LEU A 109 -8.52 14.38 18.33
N GLY A 110 -7.27 14.57 17.92
CA GLY A 110 -6.11 13.95 18.57
C GLY A 110 -5.86 12.49 18.21
N LYS A 111 -6.63 11.92 17.25
CA LYS A 111 -6.46 10.53 16.78
C LYS A 111 -5.76 10.42 15.42
N GLY A 112 -4.96 11.43 15.07
CA GLY A 112 -4.11 11.37 13.87
C GLY A 112 -3.13 10.20 13.97
N THR A 113 -2.90 9.55 12.83
CA THR A 113 -1.99 8.41 12.66
C THR A 113 -1.07 8.67 11.47
N GLU A 114 0.08 7.98 11.44
CA GLU A 114 1.02 8.04 10.32
C GLU A 114 0.30 7.76 8.98
N GLY A 115 -0.55 6.74 8.94
CA GLY A 115 -1.34 6.37 7.78
C GLY A 115 -2.38 7.43 7.36
N SER A 116 -3.06 8.07 8.32
CA SER A 116 -4.03 9.14 8.00
C SER A 116 -3.35 10.40 7.47
N GLU A 117 -2.23 10.81 8.06
CA GLU A 117 -1.45 11.96 7.60
C GLU A 117 -0.87 11.69 6.21
N TRP A 118 -0.39 10.46 5.98
CA TRP A 118 0.10 10.04 4.68
C TRP A 118 -1.01 10.03 3.62
N THR A 119 -2.21 9.57 3.98
CA THR A 119 -3.37 9.59 3.08
C THR A 119 -3.70 11.02 2.64
N ILE A 120 -3.71 11.98 3.58
CA ILE A 120 -3.91 13.41 3.27
C ILE A 120 -2.80 13.91 2.34
N LYS A 121 -1.53 13.62 2.67
CA LYS A 121 -0.38 14.03 1.86
C LYS A 121 -0.46 13.50 0.42
N VAL A 122 -0.90 12.26 0.24
CA VAL A 122 -1.07 11.61 -1.07
C VAL A 122 -2.21 12.27 -1.85
N ILE A 123 -3.35 12.56 -1.20
CA ILE A 123 -4.48 13.25 -1.83
C ILE A 123 -4.12 14.67 -2.26
N ASP A 124 -3.38 15.41 -1.42
CA ASP A 124 -3.01 16.80 -1.66
C ASP A 124 -1.83 16.96 -2.63
N LYS A 125 -1.20 15.86 -3.04
CA LYS A 125 -0.10 15.87 -4.02
C LYS A 125 -0.62 16.42 -5.35
N ASP A 126 0.07 17.45 -5.86
CA ASP A 126 -0.17 18.01 -7.18
C ASP A 126 0.27 16.99 -8.25
N ASP A 127 -0.68 16.21 -8.75
CA ASP A 127 -0.50 15.12 -9.70
C ASP A 127 -1.48 15.34 -10.88
N PRO A 128 -0.97 15.63 -12.10
CA PRO A 128 -1.75 16.15 -13.23
C PRO A 128 -2.66 15.14 -13.96
#